data_AF-X1PKN9-F1
#
_entry.id   AF-X1PKN9-F1
#
_cell.length_a   1.000
_cell.length_b   1.000
_cell.length_c   1.000
_cell.angle_alpha   90.00
_cell.angle_beta   90.00
_cell.angle_gamma   90.00
#
_symmetry.space_group_name_H-M   'P 1'
#
loop_
_entity.id
_entity.type
_entity.pdbx_description
1 polymer ?
#
loop_
_entity_poly.entity_id
_entity_poly.type
_entity_poly.pdbx_seq_one_letter_code
_entity_poly.pdbx_strand_id
1 'polypeptide(L)'
;MYFNSSSTQFVDVSGSLVPLTVGTFNSASGVSTALGFPELKAERFLALTAGLVLKPKKDLAIQATLFKVDVQDRIIISGRFQASDPFLAPLLAPFGVNAAQVLTNAVDTNTFGVDLSFSWTIPFGENHHLSLMALGNWNKTEIIGDAIVPSFLEGYQDTVLNRIDRIYIE
;
A
#
# COMPACT_ATOMS: atom_id res chain seq x y z
N MET A 1 -15.83 -3.07 11.42
CA MET A 1 -14.70 -2.26 11.92
C MET A 1 -15.15 -0.80 11.86
N TYR A 2 -15.30 -0.11 13.00
CA TYR A 2 -15.92 1.23 13.08
C TYR A 2 -14.86 2.32 13.26
N PHE A 3 -14.12 2.65 12.19
CA PHE A 3 -13.22 3.80 12.19
C PHE A 3 -13.77 4.85 11.23
N ASN A 4 -14.15 6.01 11.74
CA ASN A 4 -14.45 7.22 10.98
C ASN A 4 -13.72 8.34 11.72
N SER A 5 -12.92 9.12 11.00
CA SER A 5 -12.17 10.22 11.59
C SER A 5 -12.24 11.42 10.67
N SER A 6 -12.55 12.59 11.22
CA SER A 6 -12.49 13.86 10.50
C SER A 6 -11.41 14.72 11.12
N SER A 7 -10.52 15.24 10.30
CA SER A 7 -9.46 16.14 10.74
C SER A 7 -9.44 17.39 9.87
N THR A 8 -9.31 18.55 10.51
CA THR A 8 -9.08 19.81 9.80
C THR A 8 -7.60 19.94 9.52
N GLN A 9 -7.26 19.91 8.23
CA GLN A 9 -5.90 20.04 7.73
C GLN A 9 -5.74 21.43 7.12
N PHE A 10 -4.64 22.11 7.40
CA PHE A 10 -4.34 23.37 6.73
C PHE A 10 -3.51 23.07 5.49
N VAL A 11 -4.06 23.37 4.32
CA VAL A 11 -3.38 23.20 3.03
C VAL A 11 -2.93 24.55 2.51
N ASP A 12 -1.71 24.60 2.00
CA ASP A 12 -1.19 25.80 1.34
C ASP A 12 -1.87 25.96 -0.03
N VAL A 13 -2.62 27.04 -0.18
CA VAL A 13 -3.18 27.48 -1.46
C VAL A 13 -2.57 28.85 -1.78
N SER A 14 -1.56 28.86 -2.66
CA SER A 14 -0.90 30.08 -3.14
C SER A 14 -0.26 30.93 -2.03
N GLY A 15 0.37 30.29 -1.05
CA GLY A 15 1.07 30.93 0.07
C GLY A 15 0.18 31.26 1.27
N SER A 16 -1.08 30.81 1.25
CA SER A 16 -2.03 30.98 2.36
C SER A 16 -2.51 29.62 2.87
N LEU A 17 -2.44 29.42 4.19
CA LEU A 17 -2.94 28.21 4.84
C LEU A 17 -4.46 28.26 4.93
N VAL A 18 -5.14 27.48 4.10
CA VAL A 18 -6.60 27.34 4.10
C VAL A 18 -6.99 26.12 4.92
N PRO A 19 -7.88 26.23 5.92
CA PRO A 19 -8.41 25.08 6.64
C PRO A 19 -9.31 24.25 5.71
N LEU A 20 -9.00 22.98 5.56
CA LEU A 20 -9.77 21.98 4.83
C LEU A 20 -10.19 20.88 5.81
N THR A 21 -11.49 20.74 6.05
CA THR A 21 -12.00 19.61 6.83
C THR A 21 -12.06 18.37 5.93
N VAL A 22 -11.16 17.43 6.19
CA VAL A 22 -11.04 16.16 5.47
C VAL A 22 -11.61 15.04 6.34
N GLY A 23 -12.67 14.40 5.86
CA GLY A 23 -13.22 13.19 6.47
C GLY A 23 -12.57 11.94 5.87
N THR A 24 -12.04 11.06 6.72
CA THR A 24 -11.66 9.69 6.36
C THR A 24 -12.74 8.75 6.85
N PHE A 25 -13.40 8.10 5.91
CA PHE A 25 -14.59 7.31 6.15
C PHE A 25 -14.35 5.83 5.87
N ASN A 26 -14.87 4.96 6.73
CA ASN A 26 -14.97 3.53 6.42
C ASN A 26 -15.98 3.28 5.31
N SER A 27 -15.93 2.08 4.71
CA SER A 27 -16.83 1.68 3.63
C SER A 27 -18.32 1.64 4.02
N ALA A 28 -18.65 1.47 5.31
CA ALA A 28 -20.02 1.46 5.80
C ALA A 28 -20.59 2.86 6.11
N SER A 29 -19.83 3.92 5.84
CA SER A 29 -20.29 5.29 6.09
C SER A 29 -21.33 5.75 5.06
N GLY A 30 -22.18 6.71 5.46
CA GLY A 30 -23.10 7.36 4.53
C GLY A 30 -22.38 8.06 3.37
N VAL A 31 -21.16 8.59 3.59
CA VAL A 31 -20.34 9.23 2.55
C VAL A 31 -19.86 8.21 1.53
N SER A 32 -19.36 7.06 1.98
CA SER A 32 -18.90 5.97 1.11
C SER A 32 -20.05 5.42 0.26
N THR A 33 -21.23 5.28 0.87
CA THR A 33 -22.46 4.88 0.17
C THR A 33 -22.88 5.95 -0.86
N ALA A 34 -22.83 7.23 -0.51
CA ALA A 34 -23.18 8.34 -1.42
C ALA A 34 -22.22 8.45 -2.61
N LEU A 35 -20.95 8.11 -2.41
CA LEU A 35 -19.93 8.01 -3.46
C LEU A 35 -19.98 6.68 -4.23
N GLY A 36 -20.88 5.76 -3.86
CA GLY A 36 -21.09 4.48 -4.55
C GLY A 36 -20.04 3.41 -4.26
N PHE A 37 -19.20 3.58 -3.24
CA PHE A 37 -18.22 2.57 -2.87
C PHE A 37 -18.92 1.35 -2.22
N PRO A 38 -18.61 0.13 -2.67
CA PRO A 38 -19.16 -1.07 -2.06
C PRO A 38 -18.59 -1.30 -0.66
N GLU A 39 -19.22 -2.20 0.09
CA GLU A 39 -18.65 -2.69 1.35
C GLU A 39 -17.28 -3.35 1.12
N LEU A 40 -16.42 -3.30 2.14
CA LEU A 40 -15.10 -3.89 2.05
C LEU A 40 -15.19 -5.41 1.96
N LYS A 41 -14.50 -5.95 0.97
CA LYS A 41 -14.17 -7.37 0.91
C LYS A 41 -12.91 -7.61 1.72
N ALA A 42 -12.78 -8.82 2.26
CA ALA A 42 -11.52 -9.24 2.86
C ALA A 42 -10.43 -9.32 1.79
N GLU A 43 -9.27 -8.72 2.06
CA GLU A 43 -8.08 -8.89 1.23
C GLU A 43 -7.70 -10.37 1.17
N ARG A 44 -7.31 -10.83 -0.02
CA ARG A 44 -6.83 -12.20 -0.23
C ARG A 44 -5.38 -12.14 -0.63
N PHE A 45 -4.56 -13.01 -0.06
CA PHE A 45 -3.16 -13.08 -0.41
C PHE A 45 -2.77 -14.52 -0.76
N LEU A 46 -1.92 -14.65 -1.78
CA LEU A 46 -1.25 -15.89 -2.13
C LEU A 46 0.25 -15.65 -2.06
N ALA A 47 0.93 -16.42 -1.20
CA ALA A 47 2.38 -16.36 -1.06
C ALA A 47 3.01 -17.67 -1.53
N LEU A 48 3.98 -17.56 -2.44
CA LEU A 48 4.79 -18.66 -2.91
C LEU A 48 6.26 -18.36 -2.62
N THR A 49 6.95 -19.31 -2.00
CA THR A 49 8.35 -19.18 -1.63
C THR A 49 9.13 -20.42 -2.05
N ALA A 50 10.32 -20.23 -2.60
CA ALA A 50 11.25 -21.30 -2.95
C ALA A 50 12.64 -20.96 -2.42
N GLY A 51 13.23 -21.86 -1.63
CA GLY A 51 14.51 -21.64 -0.97
C GLY A 51 15.55 -22.70 -1.34
N LEU A 52 16.81 -22.29 -1.39
CA LEU A 52 17.98 -23.14 -1.54
C LEU A 52 18.99 -22.83 -0.44
N VAL A 53 19.44 -23.87 0.24
CA VAL A 53 20.51 -23.80 1.24
C VAL A 53 21.70 -24.63 0.75
N LEU A 54 22.85 -24.00 0.63
CA LEU A 54 24.10 -24.63 0.23
C LEU A 54 25.11 -24.56 1.36
N LYS A 55 25.72 -25.70 1.66
CA LYS A 55 26.87 -25.81 2.56
C LYS A 55 28.04 -26.48 1.83
N PRO A 56 28.77 -25.76 0.97
CA PRO A 56 29.87 -26.34 0.20
C PRO A 56 31.02 -26.84 1.08
N LYS A 57 31.14 -26.30 2.31
CA LYS A 57 32.11 -26.68 3.34
C LYS A 57 31.44 -26.60 4.71
N LYS A 58 32.02 -27.23 5.73
CA LYS A 58 31.46 -27.21 7.11
C LYS A 58 31.29 -25.79 7.67
N ASP A 59 32.20 -24.87 7.30
CA ASP A 59 32.27 -23.51 7.85
C ASP A 59 31.69 -22.45 6.91
N LEU A 60 31.11 -22.84 5.77
CA LEU A 60 30.53 -21.94 4.77
C LEU A 60 29.08 -22.32 4.50
N ALA A 61 28.17 -21.37 4.71
CA ALA A 61 26.75 -21.51 4.37
C ALA A 61 26.28 -20.33 3.50
N ILE A 62 25.50 -20.67 2.48
CA ILE A 62 24.87 -19.73 1.55
C ILE A 62 23.40 -20.11 1.48
N GLN A 63 22.50 -19.13 1.59
CA GLN A 63 21.07 -19.34 1.46
C GLN A 63 20.50 -18.32 0.48
N ALA A 64 19.60 -18.78 -0.37
CA ALA A 64 18.86 -17.94 -1.28
C ALA A 64 17.38 -18.32 -1.22
N THR A 65 16.51 -17.34 -1.08
CA THR A 65 15.07 -17.55 -1.03
C THR A 65 14.41 -16.60 -2.02
N LEU A 66 13.68 -17.14 -2.98
CA LEU A 66 12.81 -16.39 -3.87
C LEU A 66 11.40 -16.40 -3.27
N PHE A 67 10.72 -15.27 -3.33
CA PHE A 67 9.32 -15.17 -2.93
C PHE A 67 8.51 -14.36 -3.93
N LYS A 68 7.23 -14.73 -4.05
CA LYS A 68 6.21 -14.03 -4.79
C LYS A 68 4.96 -13.93 -3.92
N VAL A 69 4.40 -12.73 -3.81
CA VAL A 69 3.19 -12.45 -3.05
C VAL A 69 2.22 -11.72 -3.96
N ASP A 70 1.06 -12.33 -4.19
CA ASP A 70 -0.05 -11.72 -4.90
C ASP A 70 -1.11 -11.31 -3.87
N VAL A 71 -1.52 -10.05 -3.88
CA VAL A 71 -2.59 -9.53 -3.01
C VAL A 71 -3.73 -9.05 -3.89
N GLN A 72 -4.92 -9.59 -3.64
CA GLN A 72 -6.16 -9.25 -4.32
C GLN A 72 -7.10 -8.47 -3.41
N ASP A 73 -7.91 -7.61 -4.02
CA ASP A 73 -8.86 -6.74 -3.32
C ASP A 73 -8.13 -5.87 -2.26
N ARG A 74 -6.93 -5.34 -2.55
CA ARG A 74 -6.17 -4.56 -1.56
C ARG A 74 -6.93 -3.30 -1.15
N ILE A 75 -7.06 -3.12 0.15
CA ILE A 75 -7.72 -2.02 0.80
C ILE A 75 -6.74 -0.85 0.87
N ILE A 76 -7.11 0.24 0.22
CA ILE A 76 -6.38 1.50 0.31
C ILE A 76 -7.29 2.58 0.88
N ILE A 77 -6.68 3.66 1.35
CA ILE A 77 -7.39 4.92 1.57
C ILE A 77 -7.31 5.67 0.25
N SER A 78 -8.47 6.04 -0.31
CA SER A 78 -8.52 6.82 -1.54
C SER A 78 -7.84 8.17 -1.38
N GLY A 79 -7.51 8.82 -2.49
CA GLY A 79 -7.29 10.26 -2.50
C GLY A 79 -8.56 11.04 -2.10
N ARG A 80 -8.45 12.37 -2.13
CA ARG A 80 -9.48 13.29 -1.65
C ARG A 80 -10.51 13.62 -2.73
N PHE A 81 -11.75 13.20 -2.53
CA PHE A 81 -12.93 13.68 -3.26
C PHE A 81 -13.31 15.05 -2.74
N GLN A 82 -13.14 16.10 -3.54
CA GLN A 82 -13.29 17.49 -3.09
C GLN A 82 -14.69 18.02 -3.40
N ALA A 83 -15.29 18.73 -2.45
CA ALA A 83 -16.57 19.42 -2.64
C ALA A 83 -16.46 20.67 -3.54
N SER A 84 -15.25 21.04 -3.98
CA SER A 84 -15.03 22.04 -5.02
C SER A 84 -15.41 21.53 -6.42
N ASP A 85 -15.47 20.21 -6.61
CA ASP A 85 -16.01 19.61 -7.82
C ASP A 85 -17.55 19.70 -7.82
N PRO A 86 -18.18 20.37 -8.81
CA PRO A 86 -19.64 20.51 -8.88
C PRO A 86 -20.40 19.18 -8.89
N PHE A 87 -19.79 18.11 -9.40
CA PHE A 87 -20.39 16.77 -9.41
C PHE A 87 -20.41 16.14 -8.00
N LEU A 88 -19.36 16.38 -7.20
CA LEU A 88 -19.20 15.79 -5.87
C LEU A 88 -19.80 16.66 -4.76
N ALA A 89 -19.87 17.98 -4.95
CA ALA A 89 -20.43 18.93 -3.99
C ALA A 89 -21.79 18.52 -3.39
N PRO A 90 -22.82 18.15 -4.19
CA PRO A 90 -24.11 17.75 -3.64
C PRO A 90 -24.06 16.43 -2.85
N LEU A 91 -23.11 15.54 -3.15
CA LEU A 91 -22.94 14.26 -2.45
C LEU A 91 -22.28 14.44 -1.09
N LEU A 92 -21.39 15.42 -0.96
CA LEU A 92 -20.63 15.69 0.26
C LEU A 92 -21.33 16.70 1.19
N ALA A 93 -22.18 17.57 0.66
CA ALA A 93 -22.90 18.60 1.41
C ALA A 93 -23.65 18.08 2.66
N PRO A 94 -24.36 16.93 2.62
CA PRO A 94 -25.06 16.40 3.80
C PRO A 94 -24.14 16.05 4.97
N PHE A 95 -22.86 15.85 4.70
CA PHE A 95 -21.87 15.41 5.68
C PHE A 95 -20.98 16.55 6.18
N GLY A 96 -21.15 17.77 5.67
CA GLY A 96 -20.46 18.97 6.15
C GLY A 96 -18.93 18.94 5.97
N VAL A 97 -18.41 18.16 5.01
CA VAL A 97 -16.97 18.04 4.74
C VAL A 97 -16.58 18.77 3.46
N ASN A 98 -15.37 19.34 3.45
CA ASN A 98 -14.81 19.96 2.24
C ASN A 98 -14.14 18.92 1.32
N ALA A 99 -13.69 17.81 1.88
CA ALA A 99 -13.22 16.67 1.12
C ALA A 99 -13.47 15.36 1.88
N ALA A 100 -13.64 14.27 1.12
CA ALA A 100 -13.80 12.92 1.64
C ALA A 100 -12.72 11.99 1.11
N GLN A 101 -12.21 11.11 1.98
CA GLN A 101 -11.39 9.95 1.64
C GLN A 101 -12.11 8.72 2.15
N VAL A 102 -12.07 7.63 1.39
CA VAL A 102 -12.77 6.40 1.74
C VAL A 102 -11.81 5.22 1.76
N LEU A 103 -12.03 4.30 2.69
CA LEU A 103 -11.40 2.97 2.65
C LEU A 103 -12.11 2.10 1.63
N THR A 104 -11.40 1.62 0.62
CA THR A 104 -11.96 0.81 -0.47
C THR A 104 -10.99 -0.25 -0.96
N ASN A 105 -11.51 -1.40 -1.42
CA ASN A 105 -10.75 -2.35 -2.22
C ASN A 105 -10.57 -1.74 -3.62
N ALA A 106 -9.36 -1.28 -3.96
CA ALA A 106 -9.15 -0.53 -5.21
C ALA A 106 -8.07 -1.10 -6.11
N VAL A 107 -7.17 -1.94 -5.62
CA VAL A 107 -6.06 -2.44 -6.43
C VAL A 107 -5.71 -3.88 -6.10
N ASP A 108 -5.12 -4.55 -7.07
CA ASP A 108 -4.39 -5.80 -6.85
C ASP A 108 -2.89 -5.49 -6.94
N THR A 109 -2.06 -6.20 -6.17
CA THR A 109 -0.60 -6.00 -6.19
C THR A 109 0.16 -7.30 -6.34
N ASN A 110 1.28 -7.23 -7.06
CA ASN A 110 2.26 -8.29 -7.21
C ASN A 110 3.56 -7.86 -6.53
N THR A 111 4.06 -8.64 -5.58
CA THR A 111 5.39 -8.43 -5.01
C THR A 111 6.27 -9.62 -5.35
N PHE A 112 7.43 -9.37 -5.94
CA PHE A 112 8.46 -10.39 -6.14
C PHE A 112 9.75 -9.97 -5.44
N GLY A 113 10.46 -10.93 -4.83
CA GLY A 113 11.72 -10.63 -4.19
C GLY A 113 12.63 -11.83 -4.00
N VAL A 114 13.85 -11.50 -3.58
CA VAL A 114 14.93 -12.42 -3.27
C VAL A 114 15.59 -12.03 -1.95
N ASP A 115 15.80 -13.01 -1.10
CA ASP A 115 16.63 -12.94 0.10
C ASP A 115 17.89 -13.75 -0.11
N LEU A 116 19.04 -13.17 0.22
CA LEU A 116 20.34 -13.82 0.17
C LEU A 116 21.01 -13.70 1.54
N SER A 117 21.53 -14.82 2.04
CA SER A 117 22.42 -14.83 3.20
C SER A 117 23.69 -15.61 2.92
N PHE A 118 24.79 -15.11 3.46
CA PHE A 118 26.11 -15.70 3.38
C PHE A 118 26.74 -15.67 4.76
N SER A 119 27.31 -16.79 5.19
CA SER A 119 28.10 -16.88 6.41
C SER A 119 29.33 -17.75 6.19
N TRP A 120 30.50 -17.26 6.57
CA TRP A 120 31.75 -18.01 6.48
C TRP A 120 32.63 -17.82 7.72
N THR A 121 32.99 -18.91 8.38
CA THR A 121 34.01 -18.90 9.43
C THR A 121 35.35 -19.37 8.84
N ILE A 122 36.36 -18.51 8.93
CA ILE A 122 37.70 -18.73 8.40
C ILE A 122 38.64 -18.91 9.58
N PRO A 123 39.17 -20.12 9.84
CA PRO A 123 40.23 -20.29 10.83
C PRO A 123 41.52 -19.62 10.33
N PHE A 124 42.23 -18.93 11.22
CA PHE A 124 43.55 -18.38 10.92
C PHE A 124 44.46 -18.51 12.16
N GLY A 125 45.70 -18.95 11.96
CA GLY A 125 46.62 -19.24 13.07
C GLY A 125 46.13 -20.36 14.02
N GLU A 126 46.77 -20.49 15.17
CA GLU A 126 46.31 -21.37 16.25
C GLU A 126 45.24 -20.66 17.06
N ASN A 127 44.07 -21.28 17.23
CA ASN A 127 42.96 -20.79 18.05
C ASN A 127 42.29 -19.45 17.65
N HIS A 128 42.51 -18.93 16.43
CA HIS A 128 41.76 -17.77 15.95
C HIS A 128 40.84 -18.10 14.77
N HIS A 129 39.75 -17.35 14.66
CA HIS A 129 38.79 -17.46 13.57
C HIS A 129 38.21 -16.09 13.22
N LEU A 130 37.91 -15.90 11.94
CA LEU A 130 37.23 -14.74 11.39
C LEU A 130 35.85 -15.17 10.92
N SER A 131 34.80 -14.53 11.43
CA SER A 131 33.43 -14.77 10.98
C SER A 131 32.98 -13.64 10.06
N LEU A 132 32.62 -13.99 8.84
CA LEU A 132 32.05 -13.08 7.84
C LEU A 132 30.57 -13.40 7.68
N MET A 133 29.74 -12.37 7.69
CA MET A 133 28.31 -12.48 7.43
C MET A 133 27.89 -11.37 6.45
N ALA A 134 27.05 -11.73 5.49
CA ALA A 134 26.42 -10.78 4.60
C ALA A 134 24.95 -11.19 4.39
N LEU A 135 24.08 -10.19 4.36
CA LEU A 135 22.65 -10.33 4.15
C LEU A 135 22.24 -9.31 3.10
N GLY A 136 21.38 -9.72 2.17
CA GLY A 136 20.82 -8.85 1.16
C GLY A 136 19.39 -9.24 0.87
N ASN A 137 18.52 -8.24 0.75
CA ASN A 137 17.16 -8.40 0.26
C ASN A 137 16.98 -7.47 -0.95
N TRP A 138 16.27 -7.97 -1.94
CA TRP A 138 15.72 -7.13 -2.99
C TRP A 138 14.28 -7.55 -3.24
N ASN A 139 13.38 -6.58 -3.36
CA ASN A 139 11.99 -6.82 -3.71
C ASN A 139 11.46 -5.68 -4.55
N LYS A 140 10.42 -5.97 -5.31
CA LYS A 140 9.68 -5.01 -6.13
C LYS A 140 8.19 -5.30 -6.02
N THR A 141 7.40 -4.27 -5.72
CA THR A 141 5.95 -4.36 -5.75
C THR A 141 5.42 -3.63 -6.98
N GLU A 142 4.38 -4.16 -7.61
CA GLU A 142 3.72 -3.56 -8.75
C GLU A 142 2.20 -3.65 -8.56
N ILE A 143 1.50 -2.58 -8.91
CA ILE A 143 0.03 -2.59 -9.00
C ILE A 143 -0.37 -3.26 -10.31
N ILE A 144 -1.32 -4.21 -10.22
CA ILE A 144 -1.84 -4.92 -11.38
C ILE A 144 -3.08 -4.18 -11.88
N GLY A 145 -2.97 -3.56 -13.05
CA GLY A 145 -4.08 -2.88 -13.72
C GLY A 145 -4.41 -1.49 -13.16
N ASP A 146 -5.64 -1.06 -13.40
CA ASP A 146 -6.17 0.23 -12.99
C ASP A 146 -6.92 0.15 -11.66
N ALA A 147 -7.05 1.29 -10.99
CA ALA A 147 -7.82 1.37 -9.77
C ALA A 147 -9.29 1.01 -10.03
N ILE A 148 -9.82 0.09 -9.24
CA ILE A 148 -11.23 -0.30 -9.25
C ILE A 148 -12.02 0.87 -8.65
N VAL A 149 -12.90 1.44 -9.47
CA VAL A 149 -13.80 2.53 -9.07
C VAL A 149 -15.25 2.14 -9.32
N PRO A 150 -16.21 2.63 -8.51
CA PRO A 150 -17.63 2.49 -8.81
C PRO A 150 -17.94 3.09 -10.19
N SER A 151 -18.86 2.49 -10.97
CA SER A 151 -19.25 3.01 -12.29
C SER A 151 -19.75 4.46 -12.25
N PHE A 152 -20.34 4.87 -11.13
CA PHE A 152 -20.79 6.24 -10.89
C PHE A 152 -19.64 7.25 -10.78
N LEU A 153 -18.42 6.79 -10.49
CA LEU A 153 -17.19 7.56 -10.40
C LEU A 153 -16.21 7.23 -11.54
N GLU A 154 -16.70 6.74 -12.68
CA GLU A 154 -15.86 6.63 -13.88
C GLU A 154 -15.27 8.00 -14.25
N GLY A 155 -13.95 8.05 -14.45
CA GLY A 155 -13.18 9.29 -14.63
C GLY A 155 -12.43 9.77 -13.38
N TYR A 156 -12.76 9.22 -12.20
CA TYR A 156 -12.11 9.55 -10.92
C TYR A 156 -11.04 8.53 -10.49
N GLN A 157 -10.55 7.68 -11.39
CA GLN A 157 -9.53 6.65 -11.10
C GLN A 157 -8.28 7.26 -10.46
N ASP A 158 -7.80 8.38 -10.99
CA ASP A 158 -6.64 9.10 -10.44
C ASP A 158 -6.94 9.79 -9.10
N THR A 159 -8.22 10.01 -8.77
CA THR A 159 -8.62 10.49 -7.43
C THR A 159 -8.61 9.35 -6.43
N VAL A 160 -9.00 8.14 -6.85
CA VAL A 160 -8.95 6.95 -5.98
C VAL A 160 -7.50 6.53 -5.72
N LEU A 161 -6.68 6.50 -6.76
CA LEU A 161 -5.26 6.16 -6.65
C LEU A 161 -4.45 7.06 -7.57
N ASN A 162 -3.91 8.13 -7.00
CA ASN A 162 -3.06 9.03 -7.76
C ASN A 162 -1.67 8.41 -7.99
N ARG A 163 -0.92 8.97 -8.93
CA ARG A 163 0.43 8.50 -9.29
C ARG A 163 1.44 8.53 -8.13
N ILE A 164 1.29 9.43 -7.17
CA ILE A 164 2.17 9.52 -5.99
C ILE A 164 1.84 8.39 -5.00
N ASP A 165 0.57 8.09 -4.82
CA ASP A 165 0.07 7.01 -3.96
C ASP A 165 0.46 5.64 -4.52
N ARG A 166 0.58 5.51 -5.85
CA ARG A 166 1.16 4.31 -6.49
C ARG A 166 2.61 4.07 -6.05
N ILE A 167 3.43 5.13 -5.94
CA ILE A 167 4.84 5.01 -5.52
C ILE A 167 4.96 4.53 -4.06
N TYR A 168 3.99 4.82 -3.20
CA TYR A 168 4.01 4.29 -1.83
C TYR A 168 3.63 2.82 -1.73
N ILE A 169 3.06 2.25 -2.80
CA ILE A 169 2.66 0.85 -2.90
C ILE A 169 3.73 0.01 -3.61
N GLU A 170 4.42 0.59 -4.59
CA GLU A 170 5.48 -0.03 -5.41
C GLU A 170 6.85 -0.10 -4.71
#